data_AF-A0A9Q1UZ56-F1
#
_entry.id   AF-A0A9Q1UZ56-F1
#
_cell.length_a   1.000
_cell.length_b   1.000
_cell.length_c   1.000
_cell.angle_alpha   90.00
_cell.angle_beta   90.00
_cell.angle_gamma   90.00
#
_symmetry.space_group_name_H-M   'P 1'
#
loop_
_entity.id
_entity.type
_entity.pdbx_description
1 polymer ?
#
loop_
_entity_poly.entity_id
_entity_poly.type
_entity_poly.pdbx_seq_one_letter_code
_entity_poly.pdbx_strand_id
1 'polypeptide(L)'
;MKNNNDVHALNLTFKWFLGVLGIVGVFYFIVALFQEIMGDVPFQNNLVLILLFAKVIFFLLIPFVVSLGVKKFLRSIKKLTYEEQKLKRQHEKEEAKRYYDENVRLCYLDTKEMFRDAMKSRKLNRQQILRFKSKLNDCLSSHNKLRDYKNFYFKNDAYEIYTKLKNVHLVESDFERLQKYLSNVIR
;
A
#
# COMPACT_ATOMS: atom_id res chain seq x y z
N MET A 1 -3.22 12.55 -24.91
CA MET A 1 -2.81 13.06 -23.58
C MET A 1 -1.29 13.06 -23.44
N LYS A 2 -0.57 13.91 -24.20
CA LYS A 2 0.92 13.95 -24.22
C LYS A 2 1.53 15.26 -23.68
N ASN A 3 0.69 16.26 -23.36
CA ASN A 3 1.12 17.64 -23.13
C ASN A 3 1.55 17.96 -21.67
N ASN A 4 1.14 17.16 -20.68
CA ASN A 4 1.42 17.48 -19.27
C ASN A 4 2.85 17.13 -18.82
N ASN A 5 3.52 16.19 -19.49
CA ASN A 5 4.89 15.80 -19.13
C ASN A 5 5.91 16.83 -19.61
N ASP A 6 5.69 17.45 -20.77
CA ASP A 6 6.60 18.43 -21.35
C ASP A 6 6.61 19.75 -20.57
N VAL A 7 5.44 20.19 -20.10
CA VAL A 7 5.31 21.38 -19.23
C VAL A 7 6.00 21.16 -17.87
N HIS A 8 5.93 19.94 -17.33
CA HIS A 8 6.59 19.61 -16.07
C HIS A 8 8.12 19.51 -16.22
N ALA A 9 8.61 19.00 -17.35
CA ALA A 9 10.04 18.96 -17.66
C ALA A 9 10.62 20.37 -17.84
N LEU A 10 9.89 21.25 -18.53
CA LEU A 10 10.32 22.63 -18.80
C LEU A 10 10.34 23.50 -17.54
N ASN A 11 9.39 23.30 -16.63
CA ASN A 11 9.39 23.97 -15.32
C ASN A 11 10.56 23.48 -14.43
N LEU A 12 10.92 22.20 -14.53
CA LEU A 12 12.06 21.65 -13.80
C LEU A 12 13.38 22.23 -14.31
N THR A 13 13.61 22.26 -15.62
CA THR A 13 14.83 22.82 -16.23
C THR A 13 14.96 24.31 -15.97
N PHE A 14 13.86 25.08 -16.03
CA PHE A 14 13.86 26.50 -15.70
C PHE A 14 14.24 26.78 -14.23
N LYS A 15 13.78 25.96 -13.29
CA LYS A 15 14.17 26.05 -11.87
C LYS A 15 15.65 25.75 -11.65
N TRP A 16 16.21 24.76 -12.36
CA TRP A 16 17.64 24.48 -12.33
C TRP A 16 18.45 25.65 -12.90
N PHE A 17 18.01 26.23 -14.02
CA PHE A 17 18.67 27.37 -14.66
C PHE A 17 18.70 28.61 -13.75
N LEU A 18 17.57 28.96 -13.12
CA LEU A 18 17.50 30.03 -12.12
C LEU A 18 18.40 29.75 -10.90
N GLY A 19 18.47 28.51 -10.45
CA GLY A 19 19.36 28.10 -9.36
C GLY A 19 20.85 28.29 -9.70
N VAL A 20 21.25 27.92 -10.92
CA VAL A 20 22.62 28.10 -11.41
C VAL A 20 22.96 29.59 -11.54
N LEU A 21 22.06 30.40 -12.11
CA LEU A 21 22.25 31.86 -12.20
C LEU A 21 22.40 32.51 -10.83
N GLY A 22 21.61 32.07 -9.84
CA GLY A 22 21.73 32.54 -8.46
C GLY A 22 23.09 32.22 -7.84
N ILE A 23 23.61 31.00 -8.06
CA ILE A 23 24.94 30.58 -7.57
C ILE A 23 26.06 31.40 -8.24
N VAL A 24 25.97 31.60 -9.56
CA VAL A 24 26.95 32.41 -10.32
C VAL A 24 26.93 33.87 -9.85
N GLY A 25 25.75 34.44 -9.63
CA GLY A 25 25.60 35.81 -9.12
C GLY A 25 26.19 35.99 -7.72
N VAL A 26 25.95 35.04 -6.80
CA VAL A 26 26.55 35.04 -5.46
C VAL A 26 28.08 34.92 -5.55
N PHE A 27 28.59 34.07 -6.44
CA PHE A 27 30.03 33.90 -6.63
C PHE A 27 30.69 35.19 -7.16
N TYR A 28 30.06 35.84 -8.14
CA TYR A 28 30.52 37.12 -8.68
C TYR A 28 30.53 38.22 -7.60
N PHE A 29 29.46 38.31 -6.80
CA PHE A 29 29.36 39.28 -5.71
C PHE A 29 30.44 39.08 -4.64
N ILE A 30 30.76 37.83 -4.30
CA ILE A 30 31.85 37.50 -3.37
C ILE A 30 33.21 37.95 -3.94
N VAL A 31 33.47 37.68 -5.22
CA VAL A 31 34.72 38.10 -5.89
C VAL A 31 34.83 39.63 -5.91
N ALA A 32 33.75 40.34 -6.24
CA ALA A 32 33.72 41.80 -6.27
C ALA A 32 33.96 42.42 -4.88
N LEU A 33 33.28 41.92 -3.84
CA LEU A 33 33.53 42.34 -2.45
C LEU A 33 34.98 42.10 -2.02
N PHE A 34 35.56 40.97 -2.45
CA PHE A 34 36.94 40.63 -2.11
C PHE A 34 37.95 41.55 -2.80
N GLN A 35 37.69 41.94 -4.06
CA GLN A 35 38.49 42.92 -4.78
C GLN A 35 38.43 44.30 -4.11
N GLU A 36 37.26 44.72 -3.64
CA GLU A 36 37.07 45.99 -2.91
C GLU A 36 37.84 46.02 -1.57
N ILE A 37 37.86 44.89 -0.85
CA ILE A 37 38.49 44.77 0.48
C ILE A 37 40.02 44.68 0.38
N MET A 38 40.57 44.03 -0.66
CA MET A 38 41.99 43.69 -0.73
C MET A 38 42.89 44.81 -1.28
N GLY A 39 42.35 45.84 -1.93
CA GLY A 39 43.16 46.97 -2.44
C GLY A 39 44.34 46.55 -3.34
N ASP A 40 45.43 47.34 -3.36
CA ASP A 40 46.64 47.17 -4.20
C ASP A 40 47.54 45.96 -3.86
N VAL A 41 46.98 44.85 -3.38
CA VAL A 41 47.72 43.60 -3.19
C VAL A 41 48.05 42.99 -4.57
N PRO A 42 49.30 42.58 -4.84
CA PRO A 42 49.69 42.04 -6.14
C PRO A 42 48.87 40.80 -6.52
N PHE A 43 48.40 40.79 -7.77
CA PHE A 43 47.40 39.86 -8.33
C PHE A 43 47.69 38.37 -8.09
N GLN A 44 48.96 37.97 -8.03
CA GLN A 44 49.35 36.57 -7.79
C GLN A 44 48.98 36.06 -6.39
N ASN A 45 49.09 36.90 -5.34
CA ASN A 45 48.70 36.52 -3.98
C ASN A 45 47.18 36.50 -3.82
N ASN A 46 46.47 37.36 -4.57
CA ASN A 46 45.00 37.39 -4.58
C ASN A 46 44.40 36.12 -5.21
N LEU A 47 45.03 35.57 -6.26
CA LEU A 47 44.50 34.38 -6.94
C LEU A 47 44.56 33.14 -6.06
N VAL A 48 45.65 32.95 -5.31
CA VAL A 48 45.79 31.85 -4.34
C VAL A 48 44.76 31.96 -3.21
N LEU A 49 44.55 33.17 -2.69
CA LEU A 49 43.59 33.43 -1.61
C LEU A 49 42.13 33.19 -2.06
N ILE A 50 41.78 33.63 -3.28
CA ILE A 50 40.46 33.39 -3.89
C ILE A 50 40.21 31.89 -4.09
N LEU A 51 41.22 31.14 -4.57
CA LEU A 51 41.10 29.68 -4.74
C LEU A 51 40.93 28.94 -3.42
N LEU A 52 41.63 29.37 -2.35
CA LEU A 52 41.47 28.80 -1.02
C LEU A 52 40.07 29.09 -0.47
N PHE A 53 39.58 30.32 -0.62
CA PHE A 53 38.26 30.72 -0.16
C PHE A 53 37.13 30.00 -0.92
N ALA A 54 37.26 29.87 -2.24
CA ALA A 54 36.33 29.11 -3.08
C ALA A 54 36.27 27.64 -2.67
N LYS A 55 37.42 27.02 -2.34
CA LYS A 55 37.46 25.65 -1.82
C LYS A 55 36.73 25.51 -0.48
N VAL A 56 36.92 26.45 0.44
CA VAL A 56 36.24 26.45 1.75
C VAL A 56 34.72 26.57 1.57
N ILE A 57 34.27 27.52 0.75
CA ILE A 57 32.84 27.70 0.45
C ILE A 57 32.25 26.45 -0.20
N PHE A 58 32.95 25.86 -1.18
CA PHE A 58 32.48 24.65 -1.86
C PHE A 58 32.36 23.47 -0.88
N PHE A 59 33.36 23.30 0.00
CA PHE A 59 33.35 22.25 1.03
C PHE A 59 32.23 22.44 2.06
N LEU A 60 31.85 23.68 2.38
CA LEU A 60 30.72 23.98 3.27
C LEU A 60 29.35 23.82 2.60
N LEU A 61 29.23 24.09 1.29
CA LEU A 61 27.96 24.00 0.57
C LEU A 61 27.60 22.58 0.10
N ILE A 62 28.58 21.73 -0.22
CA ILE A 62 28.33 20.35 -0.65
C ILE A 62 27.47 19.56 0.36
N PRO A 63 27.80 19.52 1.67
CA PRO A 63 27.01 18.76 2.64
C PRO A 63 25.57 19.27 2.72
N PHE A 64 25.36 20.58 2.58
CA PHE A 64 24.04 21.18 2.63
C PHE A 64 23.18 20.75 1.43
N VAL A 65 23.70 20.90 0.20
CA VAL A 65 23.01 20.52 -1.04
C VAL A 65 22.76 19.00 -1.09
N VAL A 66 23.77 18.20 -0.73
CA VAL A 66 23.65 16.73 -0.67
C VAL A 66 22.59 16.32 0.37
N SER A 67 22.57 16.93 1.57
CA SER A 67 21.58 16.57 2.58
C SER A 67 20.14 16.85 2.15
N LEU A 68 19.91 17.96 1.43
CA LEU A 68 18.58 18.33 0.92
C LEU A 68 18.14 17.40 -0.22
N GLY A 69 19.06 17.08 -1.13
CA GLY A 69 18.81 16.15 -2.24
C GLY A 69 18.52 14.74 -1.75
N VAL A 70 19.36 14.20 -0.86
CA VAL A 70 19.22 12.85 -0.31
C VAL A 70 17.92 12.71 0.50
N LYS A 71 17.54 13.70 1.32
CA LYS A 71 16.27 13.65 2.07
C LYS A 71 15.05 13.59 1.14
N LYS A 72 15.04 14.38 0.06
CA LYS A 72 13.94 14.34 -0.94
C LYS A 72 13.92 13.01 -1.68
N PHE A 73 15.07 12.50 -2.10
CA PHE A 73 15.20 11.23 -2.80
C PHE A 73 14.71 10.05 -1.95
N LEU A 74 15.13 9.97 -0.68
CA LEU A 74 14.68 8.93 0.26
C LEU A 74 13.17 8.97 0.50
N ARG A 75 12.56 10.16 0.58
CA ARG A 75 11.09 10.29 0.69
C ARG A 75 10.39 9.75 -0.55
N SER A 76 10.91 10.03 -1.74
CA SER A 76 10.33 9.53 -3.00
C SER A 76 10.42 8.01 -3.10
N ILE A 77 11.55 7.40 -2.74
CA ILE A 77 11.71 5.94 -2.73
C ILE A 77 10.71 5.31 -1.76
N LYS A 78 10.60 5.81 -0.52
CA LYS A 78 9.64 5.28 0.46
C LYS A 78 8.21 5.33 -0.06
N LYS A 79 7.83 6.41 -0.75
CA LYS A 79 6.50 6.56 -1.35
C LYS A 79 6.27 5.53 -2.46
N LEU A 80 7.24 5.34 -3.35
CA LEU A 80 7.14 4.35 -4.43
C LEU A 80 6.98 2.93 -3.86
N THR A 81 7.81 2.55 -2.89
CA THR A 81 7.72 1.23 -2.24
C THR A 81 6.36 1.02 -1.55
N TYR A 82 5.81 2.05 -0.92
CA TYR A 82 4.49 1.97 -0.29
C TYR A 82 3.37 1.76 -1.31
N GLU A 83 3.37 2.52 -2.41
CA GLU A 83 2.38 2.39 -3.48
C GLU A 83 2.49 1.01 -4.18
N GLU A 84 3.70 0.52 -4.43
CA GLU A 84 3.90 -0.83 -4.98
C GLU A 84 3.35 -1.92 -4.06
N GLN A 85 3.62 -1.85 -2.75
CA GLN A 85 3.07 -2.79 -1.78
C GLN A 85 1.54 -2.73 -1.72
N LYS A 86 0.96 -1.53 -1.80
CA LYS A 86 -0.48 -1.33 -1.82
C LYS A 86 -1.11 -1.93 -3.09
N LEU A 87 -0.49 -1.74 -4.25
CA LEU A 87 -0.94 -2.30 -5.52
C LEU A 87 -0.88 -3.83 -5.51
N LYS A 88 0.21 -4.42 -5.01
CA LYS A 88 0.33 -5.87 -4.84
C LYS A 88 -0.80 -6.45 -4.00
N ARG A 89 -1.08 -5.85 -2.84
CA ARG A 89 -2.20 -6.27 -1.97
C ARG A 89 -3.57 -6.13 -2.64
N GLN A 90 -3.75 -5.14 -3.52
CA GLN A 90 -4.99 -5.01 -4.29
C GLN A 90 -5.11 -6.11 -5.32
N HIS A 91 -4.05 -6.38 -6.07
CA HIS A 91 -4.01 -7.45 -7.06
C HIS A 91 -4.30 -8.82 -6.44
N GLU A 92 -3.63 -9.15 -5.32
CA GLU A 92 -3.86 -10.41 -4.58
C GLU A 92 -5.33 -10.55 -4.12
N LYS A 93 -5.95 -9.45 -3.66
CA LYS A 93 -7.37 -9.43 -3.27
C LYS A 93 -8.29 -9.65 -4.46
N GLU A 94 -7.97 -9.06 -5.61
CA GLU A 94 -8.74 -9.24 -6.83
C GLU A 94 -8.63 -10.66 -7.38
N GLU A 95 -7.44 -11.25 -7.37
CA GLU A 95 -7.22 -12.65 -7.76
C GLU A 95 -7.99 -13.61 -6.85
N ALA A 96 -7.91 -13.44 -5.53
CA ALA A 96 -8.67 -14.24 -4.58
C ALA A 96 -10.20 -14.11 -4.81
N LYS A 97 -10.66 -12.89 -5.14
CA LYS A 97 -12.07 -12.65 -5.47
C LYS A 97 -12.49 -13.33 -6.78
N ARG A 98 -11.67 -13.25 -7.83
CA ARG A 98 -11.94 -13.94 -9.11
C ARG A 98 -12.02 -15.44 -8.92
N TYR A 99 -11.05 -16.03 -8.21
CA TYR A 99 -11.07 -17.45 -7.90
C TYR A 99 -12.35 -17.87 -7.16
N TYR A 100 -12.77 -17.08 -6.16
CA TYR A 100 -14.01 -17.32 -5.43
C TYR A 100 -15.24 -17.24 -6.34
N ASP A 101 -15.33 -16.21 -7.18
CA ASP A 101 -16.46 -16.01 -8.10
C ASP A 101 -16.55 -17.14 -9.14
N GLU A 102 -15.42 -17.67 -9.62
CA GLU A 102 -15.36 -18.73 -10.62
C GLU A 102 -15.64 -20.13 -10.05
N ASN A 103 -15.06 -20.47 -8.89
CA ASN A 103 -15.00 -21.85 -8.42
C ASN A 103 -15.86 -22.13 -7.19
N VAL A 104 -16.11 -21.12 -6.34
CA VAL A 104 -16.68 -21.33 -5.00
C VAL A 104 -18.09 -20.78 -4.89
N ARG A 105 -18.42 -19.75 -5.68
CA ARG A 105 -19.67 -19.01 -5.58
C ARG A 105 -20.92 -19.88 -5.74
N LEU A 106 -20.90 -20.83 -6.68
CA LEU A 106 -22.03 -21.74 -6.89
C LEU A 106 -22.23 -22.63 -5.66
N CYS A 107 -21.17 -23.26 -5.15
CA CYS A 107 -21.22 -24.08 -3.95
C CYS A 107 -21.73 -23.30 -2.72
N TYR A 108 -21.32 -22.03 -2.59
CA TYR A 108 -21.84 -21.12 -1.56
C TYR A 108 -23.35 -20.90 -1.70
N LEU A 109 -23.82 -20.56 -2.91
CA LEU A 109 -25.24 -20.31 -3.17
C LEU A 109 -26.08 -21.54 -2.84
N ASP A 110 -25.65 -22.72 -3.32
CA ASP A 110 -26.33 -23.99 -3.08
C ASP A 110 -26.39 -24.31 -1.59
N THR A 111 -25.25 -24.22 -0.88
CA THR A 111 -25.21 -24.50 0.56
C THR A 111 -26.11 -23.57 1.36
N LYS A 112 -26.08 -22.28 1.00
CA LYS A 112 -26.93 -21.25 1.62
C LYS A 112 -28.42 -21.53 1.38
N GLU A 113 -28.77 -21.91 0.17
CA GLU A 113 -30.15 -22.24 -0.22
C GLU A 113 -30.64 -23.49 0.50
N MET A 114 -29.86 -24.57 0.50
CA MET A 114 -30.15 -25.79 1.26
C MET A 114 -30.39 -25.50 2.74
N PHE A 115 -29.50 -24.73 3.38
CA PHE A 115 -29.66 -24.37 4.80
C PHE A 115 -30.90 -23.51 5.02
N ARG A 116 -31.16 -22.52 4.14
CA ARG A 116 -32.34 -21.66 4.20
C ARG A 116 -33.63 -22.46 4.10
N ASP A 117 -33.71 -23.37 3.15
CA ASP A 117 -34.92 -24.13 2.89
C ASP A 117 -35.17 -25.15 3.99
N ALA A 118 -34.12 -25.77 4.52
CA ALA A 118 -34.20 -26.65 5.68
C ALA A 118 -34.65 -25.91 6.97
N MET A 119 -34.20 -24.68 7.17
CA MET A 119 -34.66 -23.81 8.25
C MET A 119 -36.13 -23.41 8.07
N LYS A 120 -36.53 -22.96 6.89
CA LYS A 120 -37.91 -22.53 6.58
C LYS A 120 -38.91 -23.68 6.72
N SER A 121 -38.55 -24.86 6.25
CA SER A 121 -39.37 -26.08 6.35
C SER A 121 -39.32 -26.74 7.72
N ARG A 122 -38.62 -26.15 8.71
CA ARG A 122 -38.44 -26.70 10.06
C ARG A 122 -37.86 -28.12 10.10
N LYS A 123 -37.11 -28.51 9.06
CA LYS A 123 -36.41 -29.80 9.00
C LYS A 123 -35.18 -29.84 9.90
N LEU A 124 -34.65 -28.67 10.29
CA LEU A 124 -33.55 -28.55 11.24
C LEU A 124 -34.05 -28.25 12.64
N ASN A 125 -33.77 -29.15 13.57
CA ASN A 125 -33.91 -28.89 14.99
C ASN A 125 -32.72 -28.09 15.54
N ARG A 126 -32.85 -27.62 16.79
CA ARG A 126 -31.85 -26.79 17.46
C ARG A 126 -30.45 -27.42 17.49
N GLN A 127 -30.36 -28.72 17.78
CA GLN A 127 -29.09 -29.43 17.88
C GLN A 127 -28.41 -29.56 16.51
N GLN A 128 -29.18 -29.78 15.45
CA GLN A 128 -28.68 -29.87 14.08
C GLN A 128 -28.13 -28.51 13.60
N ILE A 129 -28.79 -27.40 13.96
CA ILE A 129 -28.29 -26.05 13.68
C ILE A 129 -26.94 -25.81 14.37
N LEU A 130 -26.81 -26.18 15.64
CA LEU A 130 -25.54 -26.05 16.37
C LEU A 130 -24.43 -26.91 15.79
N ARG A 131 -24.75 -28.14 15.35
CA ARG A 131 -23.79 -29.02 14.68
C ARG A 131 -23.34 -28.47 13.33
N PHE A 132 -24.26 -27.93 12.53
CA PHE A 132 -23.92 -27.24 11.28
C PHE A 132 -22.97 -26.07 11.55
N LYS A 133 -23.29 -25.25 12.57
CA LYS A 133 -22.45 -24.13 12.99
C LYS A 133 -21.06 -24.57 13.41
N SER A 134 -20.95 -25.66 14.17
CA SER A 134 -19.66 -26.23 14.58
C SER A 134 -18.83 -26.63 13.36
N LYS A 135 -19.42 -27.36 12.41
CA LYS A 135 -18.73 -27.77 11.17
C LYS A 135 -18.25 -26.57 10.35
N LEU A 136 -19.05 -25.52 10.26
CA LEU A 136 -18.67 -24.27 9.60
C LEU A 136 -17.50 -23.58 10.33
N ASN A 137 -17.51 -23.58 11.66
CA ASN A 137 -16.39 -23.06 12.45
C ASN A 137 -15.12 -23.88 12.24
N ASP A 138 -15.22 -25.20 12.12
CA ASP A 138 -14.07 -26.08 11.83
C ASP A 138 -13.46 -25.74 10.46
N CYS A 139 -14.28 -25.57 9.42
CA CYS A 139 -13.83 -25.11 8.10
C CYS A 139 -13.13 -23.74 8.18
N LEU A 140 -13.67 -22.78 8.93
CA LEU A 140 -13.00 -21.48 9.09
C LEU A 140 -11.72 -21.57 9.93
N SER A 141 -11.66 -22.51 10.87
CA SER A 141 -10.48 -22.73 11.70
C SER A 141 -9.34 -23.32 10.89
N SER A 142 -9.60 -24.26 9.97
CA SER A 142 -8.55 -24.81 9.08
C SER A 142 -7.90 -23.74 8.19
N HIS A 143 -8.61 -22.66 7.90
CA HIS A 143 -8.09 -21.52 7.14
C HIS A 143 -7.57 -20.37 8.02
N ASN A 144 -7.51 -20.54 9.35
CA ASN A 144 -7.15 -19.50 10.32
C ASN A 144 -8.04 -18.23 10.24
N LYS A 145 -9.30 -18.38 9.83
CA LYS A 145 -10.27 -17.28 9.65
C LYS A 145 -11.35 -17.20 10.72
N LEU A 146 -11.45 -18.20 11.60
CA LEU A 146 -12.42 -18.16 12.70
C LEU A 146 -12.22 -16.94 13.62
N ARG A 147 -10.95 -16.53 13.83
CA ARG A 147 -10.57 -15.37 14.63
C ARG A 147 -11.12 -14.04 14.11
N ASP A 148 -11.40 -13.94 12.80
CA ASP A 148 -11.91 -12.72 12.17
C ASP A 148 -13.31 -12.35 12.71
N TYR A 149 -13.99 -13.32 13.34
CA TYR A 149 -15.32 -13.17 13.92
C TYR A 149 -15.32 -13.02 15.45
N LYS A 150 -14.16 -12.96 16.12
CA LYS A 150 -14.08 -12.95 17.60
C LYS A 150 -14.86 -11.81 18.24
N ASN A 151 -14.87 -10.65 17.59
CA ASN A 151 -15.49 -9.42 18.12
C ASN A 151 -16.87 -9.14 17.49
N PHE A 152 -17.44 -10.09 16.74
CA PHE A 152 -18.74 -9.90 16.11
C PHE A 152 -19.86 -10.21 17.11
N TYR A 153 -20.83 -9.32 17.19
CA TYR A 153 -22.07 -9.57 17.93
C TYR A 153 -23.09 -10.23 17.00
N PHE A 154 -23.43 -11.49 17.27
CA PHE A 154 -24.43 -12.22 16.50
C PHE A 154 -25.77 -12.27 17.22
N LYS A 155 -26.82 -11.73 16.59
CA LYS A 155 -28.19 -11.74 17.11
C LYS A 155 -28.73 -13.16 17.38
N ASN A 156 -28.39 -14.12 16.53
CA ASN A 156 -28.78 -15.53 16.66
C ASN A 156 -27.85 -16.42 15.81
N ASP A 157 -27.97 -17.74 15.97
CA ASP A 157 -27.10 -18.71 15.26
C ASP A 157 -27.29 -18.68 13.75
N ALA A 158 -28.51 -18.46 13.24
CA ALA A 158 -28.74 -18.38 11.80
C ALA A 158 -28.02 -17.18 11.19
N TYR A 159 -28.06 -16.03 11.86
CA TYR A 159 -27.31 -14.84 11.48
C TYR A 159 -25.80 -15.08 11.50
N GLU A 160 -25.29 -15.75 12.54
CA GLU A 160 -23.88 -16.15 12.62
C GLU A 160 -23.49 -17.04 11.43
N ILE A 161 -24.29 -18.08 11.17
CA ILE A 161 -24.06 -19.03 10.07
C ILE A 161 -24.06 -18.31 8.71
N TYR A 162 -25.08 -17.49 8.41
CA TYR A 162 -25.14 -16.77 7.13
C TYR A 162 -24.02 -15.76 6.95
N THR A 163 -23.56 -15.15 8.04
CA THR A 163 -22.44 -14.21 8.01
C THR A 163 -21.15 -14.96 7.69
N LYS A 164 -20.91 -16.09 8.38
CA LYS A 164 -19.71 -16.91 8.22
C LYS A 164 -19.64 -17.66 6.88
N LEU A 165 -20.77 -18.12 6.35
CA LEU A 165 -20.84 -18.76 5.02
C LEU A 165 -20.35 -17.87 3.88
N LYS A 166 -20.37 -16.54 4.06
CA LYS A 166 -19.86 -15.57 3.07
C LYS A 166 -18.35 -15.40 3.08
N ASN A 167 -17.62 -16.12 3.93
CA ASN A 167 -16.17 -15.95 4.00
C ASN A 167 -15.52 -16.39 2.69
N VAL A 168 -14.72 -15.50 2.09
CA VAL A 168 -14.06 -15.73 0.80
C VAL A 168 -12.95 -16.79 0.83
N HIS A 169 -12.52 -17.20 2.03
CA HIS A 169 -11.47 -18.21 2.19
C HIS A 169 -12.02 -19.63 2.35
N LEU A 170 -13.35 -19.81 2.42
CA LEU A 170 -13.93 -21.13 2.28
C LEU A 170 -13.70 -21.62 0.86
N VAL A 171 -13.30 -22.89 0.72
CA VAL A 171 -13.06 -23.53 -0.58
C VAL A 171 -14.18 -24.52 -0.90
N GLU A 172 -14.23 -25.00 -2.14
CA GLU A 172 -15.25 -25.95 -2.62
C GLU A 172 -15.43 -27.15 -1.67
N SER A 173 -14.33 -27.78 -1.25
CA SER A 173 -14.38 -28.94 -0.34
C SER A 173 -14.98 -28.64 1.04
N ASP A 174 -14.93 -27.38 1.52
CA ASP A 174 -15.64 -26.98 2.74
C ASP A 174 -17.15 -26.99 2.51
N PHE A 175 -17.60 -26.45 1.39
CA PHE A 175 -19.01 -26.43 1.02
C PHE A 175 -19.53 -27.85 0.79
N GLU A 176 -18.80 -28.72 0.11
CA GLU A 176 -19.16 -30.13 -0.04
C GLU A 176 -19.37 -30.83 1.31
N ARG A 177 -18.50 -30.59 2.29
CA ARG A 177 -18.63 -31.13 3.65
C ARG A 177 -19.89 -30.63 4.35
N LEU A 178 -20.19 -29.34 4.20
CA LEU A 178 -21.38 -28.70 4.78
C LEU A 178 -22.67 -29.20 4.11
N GLN A 179 -22.69 -29.28 2.79
CA GLN A 179 -23.80 -29.81 2.00
C GLN A 179 -24.06 -31.27 2.35
N LYS A 180 -23.01 -32.11 2.43
CA LYS A 180 -23.14 -33.52 2.84
C LYS A 180 -23.81 -33.65 4.21
N TYR A 181 -23.48 -32.78 5.16
CA TYR A 181 -24.16 -32.76 6.45
C TYR A 181 -25.64 -32.39 6.30
N LEU A 182 -25.97 -31.34 5.56
CA LEU A 182 -27.36 -30.92 5.35
C LEU A 182 -28.18 -32.02 4.66
N SER A 183 -27.66 -32.63 3.61
CA SER A 183 -28.32 -33.74 2.89
C SER A 183 -28.61 -34.93 3.80
N ASN A 184 -27.70 -35.26 4.72
CA ASN A 184 -27.91 -36.37 5.68
C ASN A 184 -28.97 -36.06 6.74
N VAL A 185 -29.18 -34.78 7.06
CA VAL A 185 -30.12 -34.35 8.10
C VAL A 185 -31.53 -34.07 7.54
N ILE A 186 -31.60 -33.71 6.26
CA ILE A 186 -32.86 -33.36 5.57
C ILE A 186 -33.61 -34.60 5.05
N ARG A 187 -32.92 -35.75 4.93
CA ARG A 187 -33.54 -37.07 4.67
C ARG A 187 -34.40 -37.51 5.85
#